data_AF-A0A645G809-F1
#
_entry.id   AF-A0A645G809-F1
#
_cell.length_a   1.000
_cell.length_b   1.000
_cell.length_c   1.000
_cell.angle_alpha   90.00
_cell.angle_beta   90.00
_cell.angle_gamma   90.00
#
_symmetry.space_group_name_H-M   'P 1'
#
loop_
_entity.id
_entity.type
_entity.pdbx_description
1 polymer ?
#
loop_
_entity_poly.entity_id
_entity_poly.type
_entity_poly.pdbx_seq_one_letter_code
_entity_poly.pdbx_strand_id
1 'polypeptide(L)'
;MEAVTTARNEGWLKSQTHQQAMSAGFGRFDDVLNTLLHAVAGKRYVCGDHFTAADLYLASYIGWSMMDGSLPRRPEFEAYATPLLQRAASVRADEIDGDMQAAAMAPVV
;
A
#
# COMPACT_ATOMS: atom_id res chain seq x y z
N MET A 1 -8.09 -2.47 2.19
CA MET A 1 -6.93 -1.85 2.85
C MET A 1 -7.24 -0.44 3.34
N GLU A 2 -7.65 0.47 2.46
CA GLU A 2 -7.92 1.87 2.83
C GLU A 2 -8.88 2.03 4.01
N ALA A 3 -10.08 1.45 3.93
CA ALA A 3 -11.11 1.61 4.98
C ALA A 3 -10.63 1.21 6.39
N VAL A 4 -9.91 0.08 6.53
CA VAL A 4 -9.39 -0.36 7.83
C VAL A 4 -8.25 0.55 8.31
N THR A 5 -7.46 1.10 7.39
CA THR A 5 -6.35 1.99 7.71
C THR A 5 -6.88 3.34 8.20
N THR A 6 -7.87 3.91 7.52
CA THR A 6 -8.58 5.11 7.96
C THR A 6 -9.22 4.90 9.34
N ALA A 7 -10.00 3.83 9.53
CA ALA A 7 -10.63 3.54 10.81
C ALA A 7 -9.62 3.37 11.95
N ARG A 8 -8.44 2.83 11.66
CA ARG A 8 -7.35 2.71 12.64
C ARG A 8 -6.75 4.07 12.98
N ASN A 9 -6.48 4.91 11.98
CA ASN A 9 -5.88 6.23 12.15
C ASN A 9 -6.81 7.16 12.94
N GLU A 10 -8.11 7.08 12.69
CA GLU A 10 -9.16 7.78 13.46
C GLU A 10 -9.40 7.18 14.87
N GLY A 11 -8.72 6.09 15.22
CA GLY A 11 -8.79 5.45 16.52
C GLY A 11 -10.03 4.60 16.77
N TRP A 12 -10.88 4.38 15.76
CA TRP A 12 -12.13 3.61 15.88
C TRP A 12 -11.90 2.14 16.19
N LEU A 13 -10.70 1.62 15.91
CA LEU A 13 -10.37 0.21 16.13
C LEU A 13 -9.91 -0.13 17.56
N LYS A 14 -9.63 0.86 18.42
CA LYS A 14 -9.01 0.64 19.76
C LYS A 14 -9.80 -0.31 20.67
N SER A 15 -11.12 -0.37 20.52
CA SER A 15 -12.03 -1.23 21.29
C SER A 15 -12.99 -2.00 20.40
N GLN A 16 -12.60 -2.27 19.16
CA GLN A 16 -13.45 -2.95 18.18
C GLN A 16 -13.88 -4.32 18.71
N THR A 17 -15.19 -4.50 18.90
CA THR A 17 -15.76 -5.78 19.31
C THR A 17 -15.74 -6.78 18.15
N HIS A 18 -15.90 -8.06 18.45
CA HIS A 18 -16.02 -9.08 17.41
C HIS A 18 -17.21 -8.81 16.46
N GLN A 19 -18.36 -8.42 17.01
CA GLN A 19 -19.54 -8.08 16.21
C GLN A 19 -19.28 -6.89 15.28
N GLN A 20 -18.60 -5.84 15.77
CA GLN A 20 -18.22 -4.69 14.95
C GLN A 20 -17.25 -5.07 13.83
N ALA A 21 -16.28 -5.94 14.09
CA ALA A 21 -15.35 -6.43 13.08
C ALA A 21 -16.10 -7.20 11.96
N MET A 22 -17.06 -8.05 12.33
CA MET A 22 -17.89 -8.79 11.36
C MET A 22 -18.78 -7.86 10.52
N SER A 23 -19.37 -6.81 11.14
CA SER A 23 -20.24 -5.89 10.42
C SER A 23 -19.51 -4.84 9.59
N ALA A 24 -18.22 -4.59 9.86
CA ALA A 24 -17.43 -3.57 9.16
C ALA A 24 -17.08 -3.96 7.70
N GLY A 25 -17.23 -5.24 7.33
CA GLY A 25 -16.95 -5.75 5.99
C GLY A 25 -15.46 -5.97 5.68
N PHE A 26 -14.55 -5.38 6.45
CA PHE A 26 -13.10 -5.61 6.35
C PHE A 26 -12.51 -6.44 7.49
N GLY A 27 -13.27 -6.74 8.56
CA GLY A 27 -12.74 -7.48 9.71
C GLY A 27 -11.90 -6.62 10.66
N ARG A 28 -10.86 -7.21 11.24
CA ARG A 28 -9.85 -6.51 12.05
C ARG A 28 -8.68 -6.06 11.19
N PHE A 29 -7.89 -5.13 11.70
CA PHE A 29 -6.65 -4.71 11.04
C PHE A 29 -5.73 -5.90 10.73
N ASP A 30 -5.56 -6.82 11.68
CA ASP A 30 -4.68 -7.99 11.50
C ASP A 30 -5.20 -8.96 10.44
N ASP A 31 -6.51 -9.11 10.28
CA ASP A 31 -7.11 -9.97 9.24
C ASP A 31 -6.74 -9.44 7.84
N VAL A 32 -6.87 -8.13 7.68
CA VAL A 32 -6.54 -7.43 6.44
C VAL A 32 -5.04 -7.48 6.15
N LEU A 33 -4.20 -7.25 7.17
CA LEU A 33 -2.75 -7.35 7.07
C LEU A 33 -2.31 -8.75 6.63
N ASN A 34 -2.83 -9.78 7.30
CA ASN A 34 -2.48 -11.17 7.00
C ASN A 34 -2.97 -11.60 5.62
N THR A 35 -4.14 -11.12 5.19
CA THR A 35 -4.67 -11.36 3.85
C THR A 35 -3.76 -10.75 2.78
N LEU A 36 -3.32 -9.50 2.98
CA LEU A 36 -2.40 -8.85 2.05
C LEU A 36 -1.05 -9.57 2.01
N LEU A 37 -0.52 -9.95 3.17
CA LEU A 37 0.73 -10.72 3.27
C LEU A 37 0.62 -12.03 2.47
N HIS A 38 -0.44 -12.79 2.68
CA HIS A 38 -0.69 -14.03 1.95
C HIS A 38 -0.84 -13.80 0.44
N ALA A 39 -1.46 -12.69 0.04
CA ALA A 39 -1.68 -12.38 -1.37
C ALA A 39 -0.37 -12.17 -2.14
N VAL A 40 0.67 -11.64 -1.49
CA VAL A 40 1.93 -11.23 -2.16
C VAL A 40 3.13 -12.09 -1.82
N ALA A 41 3.12 -12.80 -0.68
CA ALA A 41 4.26 -13.58 -0.22
C ALA A 41 4.71 -14.61 -1.26
N GLY A 42 6.00 -14.56 -1.61
CA GLY A 42 6.62 -15.47 -2.58
C GLY A 42 6.20 -15.26 -4.03
N LYS A 43 5.39 -14.25 -4.34
CA LYS A 43 4.92 -13.98 -5.70
C LYS A 43 5.74 -12.90 -6.39
N ARG A 44 5.95 -13.08 -7.69
CA ARG A 44 6.49 -12.04 -8.57
C ARG A 44 5.40 -11.05 -8.99
N TYR A 45 4.20 -11.57 -9.32
CA TYR A 45 3.01 -10.78 -9.62
C TYR A 45 1.79 -11.43 -8.94
N VAL A 46 0.84 -10.63 -8.47
CA VAL A 46 -0.29 -11.10 -7.67
C VAL A 46 -1.28 -11.97 -8.48
N CYS A 47 -1.39 -11.71 -9.79
CA CYS A 47 -2.32 -12.35 -10.71
C CYS A 47 -1.69 -13.46 -11.58
N GLY A 48 -0.50 -13.96 -11.24
CA GLY A 48 0.17 -15.05 -11.95
C GLY A 48 1.51 -14.63 -12.55
N ASP A 49 1.72 -14.92 -13.84
CA ASP A 49 3.05 -14.82 -14.46
C ASP A 49 3.31 -13.47 -15.16
N HIS A 50 2.32 -12.59 -15.22
CA HIS A 50 2.40 -11.30 -15.90
C HIS A 50 2.09 -10.14 -14.97
N PHE A 51 2.77 -9.03 -15.22
CA PHE A 51 2.49 -7.75 -14.56
C PHE A 51 1.14 -7.20 -15.02
N THR A 52 0.33 -6.76 -14.08
CA THR A 52 -1.01 -6.21 -14.31
C THR A 52 -1.21 -4.89 -13.57
N ALA A 53 -2.35 -4.24 -13.80
CA ALA A 53 -2.75 -3.07 -13.01
C ALA A 53 -2.87 -3.38 -11.51
N ALA A 54 -3.16 -4.63 -11.12
CA ALA A 54 -3.21 -5.01 -9.72
C ALA A 54 -1.83 -4.91 -9.06
N ASP A 55 -0.77 -5.30 -9.77
CA ASP A 55 0.61 -5.19 -9.28
C ASP A 55 1.04 -3.74 -9.13
N LEU A 56 0.68 -2.89 -10.10
CA LEU A 56 0.92 -1.45 -10.04
C LEU A 56 0.30 -0.84 -8.78
N TYR A 57 -0.99 -1.11 -8.56
CA TYR A 57 -1.71 -0.57 -7.42
C TYR A 57 -1.16 -1.09 -6.09
N LEU A 58 -0.94 -2.40 -5.97
CA LEU A 58 -0.45 -3.01 -4.74
C LEU A 58 0.99 -2.57 -4.41
N ALA A 59 1.87 -2.48 -5.40
CA ALA A 59 3.25 -2.03 -5.17
C ALA A 59 3.29 -0.57 -4.68
N SER A 60 2.50 0.31 -5.29
CA SER A 60 2.38 1.71 -4.85
C SER A 60 1.83 1.80 -3.43
N TYR A 61 0.72 1.12 -3.15
CA TYR A 61 0.11 1.11 -1.82
C TYR A 61 1.07 0.56 -0.75
N ILE A 62 1.65 -0.62 -0.98
CA ILE A 62 2.58 -1.26 -0.04
C ILE A 62 3.81 -0.36 0.19
N GLY A 63 4.39 0.17 -0.88
CA GLY A 63 5.56 1.04 -0.80
C GLY A 63 5.29 2.30 0.02
N TRP A 64 4.23 3.03 -0.32
CA TRP A 64 3.84 4.24 0.39
C TRP A 64 3.46 3.96 1.85
N SER A 65 2.62 2.97 2.10
CA SER A 65 2.18 2.64 3.46
C SER A 65 3.29 2.12 4.37
N MET A 66 4.33 1.46 3.82
CA MET A 66 5.54 1.14 4.60
C MET A 66 6.38 2.38 4.90
N MET A 67 6.37 3.38 4.02
CA MET A 67 7.11 4.63 4.19
C MET A 67 6.45 5.54 5.23
N ASP A 68 5.12 5.67 5.21
CA ASP A 68 4.37 6.49 6.18
C ASP A 68 4.12 5.78 7.53
N GLY A 69 4.45 4.49 7.62
CA GLY A 69 4.32 3.67 8.83
C GLY A 69 2.93 3.10 9.07
N SER A 70 1.97 3.31 8.16
CA SER A 70 0.64 2.72 8.25
C SER A 70 0.65 1.20 8.00
N LEU A 71 1.60 0.68 7.23
CA LEU A 71 1.84 -0.75 7.07
C LEU A 71 3.16 -1.12 7.76
N PRO A 72 3.19 -2.14 8.64
CA PRO A 72 4.44 -2.58 9.22
C PRO A 72 5.37 -3.11 8.13
N ARG A 73 6.65 -2.75 8.20
CA ARG A 73 7.67 -3.27 7.27
C ARG A 73 7.84 -4.77 7.50
N ARG A 74 7.67 -5.55 6.44
CA ARG A 74 7.81 -7.01 6.43
C ARG A 74 8.67 -7.43 5.23
N PRO A 75 9.55 -8.43 5.35
CA PRO A 75 10.39 -8.88 4.24
C PRO A 75 9.60 -9.26 2.99
N GLU A 76 8.42 -9.85 3.14
CA GLU A 76 7.55 -10.26 2.04
C GLU A 76 6.97 -9.06 1.27
N PHE A 77 6.66 -7.97 1.97
CA PHE A 77 6.19 -6.73 1.36
C PHE A 77 7.30 -6.03 0.58
N GLU A 78 8.51 -5.97 1.16
CA GLU A 78 9.68 -5.42 0.48
C GLU A 78 10.03 -6.26 -0.76
N ALA A 79 10.08 -7.59 -0.62
CA ALA A 79 10.38 -8.51 -1.71
C ALA A 79 9.38 -8.38 -2.88
N TYR A 80 8.11 -8.13 -2.59
CA TYR A 80 7.09 -7.91 -3.62
C TYR A 80 7.15 -6.51 -4.23
N ALA A 81 7.14 -5.45 -3.41
CA ALA A 81 6.97 -4.09 -3.90
C ALA A 81 8.25 -3.50 -4.51
N THR A 82 9.42 -3.72 -3.91
CA THR A 82 10.66 -3.06 -4.34
C THR A 82 11.01 -3.31 -5.81
N PRO A 83 11.00 -4.56 -6.34
CA PRO A 83 11.30 -4.78 -7.75
C PRO A 83 10.29 -4.10 -8.70
N LEU A 84 9.03 -3.95 -8.27
CA LEU A 84 7.97 -3.31 -9.04
C LEU A 84 8.13 -1.78 -9.06
N LEU A 85 8.52 -1.19 -7.94
CA LEU A 85 8.82 0.23 -7.80
C LEU A 85 10.12 0.64 -8.51
N GLN A 86 11.02 -0.31 -8.78
CA GLN A 86 12.26 -0.07 -9.54
C GLN A 86 12.10 -0.27 -11.06
N ARG A 87 10.88 -0.53 -11.55
CA ARG A 87 10.62 -0.60 -12.99
C ARG A 87 10.84 0.77 -13.62
N ALA A 88 11.42 0.81 -14.83
CA ALA A 88 11.67 2.06 -15.56
C ALA A 88 10.43 2.97 -15.71
N ALA A 89 9.23 2.38 -15.78
CA ALA A 89 7.99 3.15 -15.82
C ALA A 89 7.65 3.83 -14.48
N SER A 90 7.95 3.18 -13.34
CA SER A 90 7.76 3.75 -12.00
C SER A 90 8.77 4.88 -11.78
N VAL A 91 10.05 4.63 -12.07
CA VAL A 91 11.11 5.66 -11.95
C VAL A 91 10.78 6.90 -12.78
N ARG A 92 10.31 6.71 -14.02
CA ARG A 92 9.87 7.83 -14.87
C ARG A 92 8.67 8.57 -14.26
N ALA A 93 7.73 7.86 -13.63
CA ALA A 93 6.60 8.52 -12.98
C ALA A 93 7.07 9.36 -11.79
N ASP A 94 7.97 8.84 -10.97
CA ASP A 94 8.56 9.56 -9.84
C ASP A 94 9.33 10.82 -10.29
N GLU A 95 10.06 10.75 -11.41
CA GLU A 95 10.73 11.91 -12.03
C GLU A 95 9.72 12.99 -12.43
N ILE A 96 8.63 12.60 -13.08
CA ILE A 96 7.55 13.52 -13.50
C ILE A 96 6.88 14.17 -12.28
N ASP A 97 6.57 13.39 -11.25
CA ASP A 97 5.93 13.89 -10.03
C ASP A 97 6.87 14.84 -9.27
N GLY A 98 8.17 14.53 -9.22
CA GLY A 98 9.20 15.40 -8.64
C GLY A 98 9.32 16.75 -9.35
N ASP A 99 9.32 16.76 -10.69
CA ASP A 99 9.35 17.97 -11.50
C ASP A 99 8.10 18.85 -11.25
N MET A 100 6.92 18.22 -11.17
CA MET A 100 5.67 18.93 -10.85
C MET A 100 5.68 19.53 -9.44
N GLN A 101 6.19 18.80 -8.45
CA GLN A 101 6.28 19.29 -7.07
C GLN A 101 7.24 20.48 -6.98
N ALA A 102 8.39 20.41 -7.65
CA ALA A 102 9.34 21.51 -7.73
C ALA A 102 8.71 22.75 -8.37
N ALA A 103 7.94 22.57 -9.46
CA ALA A 103 7.22 23.66 -10.12
C ALA A 103 6.14 24.29 -9.23
N ALA A 104 5.40 23.49 -8.44
CA ALA A 104 4.37 23.98 -7.54
C ALA A 104 4.93 24.75 -6.33
N MET A 105 6.17 24.46 -5.92
CA MET A 105 6.86 25.13 -4.81
C MET A 105 7.64 26.39 -5.24
N ALA A 106 7.77 26.64 -6.54
CA ALA A 106 8.40 27.87 -7.04
C ALA A 106 7.50 29.08 -6.71
N PRO A 107 8.06 30.19 -6.19
CA PRO A 107 7.28 31.37 -5.86
C PRO A 107 6.61 31.93 -7.13
N VAL A 108 5.31 32.16 -7.05
CA VAL A 108 4.56 32.89 -8.09
C VAL A 108 5.00 34.36 -8.00
N VAL A 109 5.75 34.81 -9.01
CA VAL A 109 6.16 36.22 -9.18
C VAL A 109 5.01 37.03 -9.74
#